data_AF-A0A2G4H731-F1
#
_entry.id   AF-A0A2G4H731-F1
#
_cell.length_a   1.000
_cell.length_b   1.000
_cell.length_c   1.000
_cell.angle_alpha   90.00
_cell.angle_beta   90.00
_cell.angle_gamma   90.00
#
_symmetry.space_group_name_H-M   'P 1'
#
loop_
_entity.id
_entity.type
_entity.pdbx_description
1 polymer ?
#
loop_
_entity_poly.entity_id
_entity_poly.type
_entity_poly.pdbx_seq_one_letter_code
_entity_poly.pdbx_strand_id
1 'polypeptide(L)'
;MKKIIFNLTAIAFVSLLLTSCGGNSIESDAKKYAELMCKAQKLATEGAAKAATGDMSALTESTKLASEAATLMKEWEGKYTSDSDKKKLADAYLIEMGNCK
;
A
#
# COMPACT_ATOMS: atom_id res chain seq x y z
N MET A 1 2.10 -25.00 42.67
CA MET A 1 3.54 -24.87 43.05
C MET A 1 4.38 -24.70 41.79
N LYS A 2 5.41 -23.82 41.87
CA LYS A 2 6.42 -23.40 40.86
C LYS A 2 5.90 -22.40 39.81
N LYS A 3 6.00 -21.07 40.02
CA LYS A 3 7.19 -20.16 40.04
C LYS A 3 7.93 -20.11 38.70
N ILE A 4 7.81 -19.02 37.92
CA ILE A 4 8.85 -18.35 37.09
C ILE A 4 8.32 -16.90 36.82
N ILE A 5 8.65 -15.91 37.65
CA ILE A 5 9.74 -14.91 37.51
C ILE A 5 9.30 -13.67 36.71
N PHE A 6 9.11 -12.60 37.48
CA PHE A 6 9.03 -11.18 37.12
C PHE A 6 10.38 -10.75 36.52
N ASN A 7 10.38 -10.08 35.36
CA ASN A 7 11.50 -9.24 34.96
C ASN A 7 10.97 -7.86 34.53
N LEU A 8 11.18 -6.92 35.44
CA LEU A 8 11.21 -5.48 35.20
C LEU A 8 12.32 -5.17 34.19
N THR A 9 11.97 -4.55 33.08
CA THR A 9 12.87 -3.61 32.41
C THR A 9 12.03 -2.46 31.89
N ALA A 10 11.99 -1.40 32.69
CA ALA A 10 11.56 -0.09 32.29
C ALA A 10 12.54 0.44 31.24
N ILE A 11 12.04 0.80 30.06
CA ILE A 11 12.67 1.79 29.20
C ILE A 11 11.60 2.84 28.92
N ALA A 12 11.61 3.86 29.77
CA ALA A 12 11.11 5.17 29.40
C ALA A 12 12.18 5.79 28.49
N PHE A 13 11.88 6.03 27.22
CA PHE A 13 12.62 7.02 26.44
C PHE A 13 11.77 7.54 25.28
N VAL A 14 11.79 8.87 25.17
CA VAL A 14 11.38 9.72 24.04
C VAL A 14 9.91 10.13 23.98
N SER A 15 9.59 11.09 24.85
CA SER A 15 8.80 12.26 24.44
C SER A 15 9.55 13.00 23.32
N LEU A 16 9.19 12.74 22.07
CA LEU A 16 9.44 13.54 20.85
C LEU A 16 8.68 12.74 19.78
N LEU A 17 7.53 13.15 19.26
CA LEU A 17 7.34 14.33 18.42
C LEU A 17 5.85 14.70 18.39
N LEU A 18 5.54 15.89 18.90
CA LEU A 18 4.36 16.65 18.51
C LEU A 18 4.51 17.09 17.05
N THR A 19 4.36 16.18 16.09
CA THR A 19 4.15 16.56 14.69
C THR A 19 3.12 15.64 14.06
N SER A 20 1.88 16.16 14.01
CA SER A 20 0.86 15.75 13.05
C SER A 20 0.26 14.35 13.26
N CYS A 21 -0.63 14.26 14.26
CA CYS A 21 -1.85 13.48 14.12
C CYS A 21 -2.75 14.11 13.02
N GLY A 22 -2.36 13.97 11.75
CA GLY A 22 -3.24 14.16 10.60
C GLY A 22 -3.48 12.77 10.02
N GLY A 23 -4.62 12.17 10.32
CA GLY A 23 -4.94 10.79 9.94
C GLY A 23 -5.01 10.59 8.42
N ASN A 24 -3.87 10.27 7.79
CA ASN A 24 -3.72 9.44 6.59
C ASN A 24 -2.20 9.27 6.34
N SER A 25 -1.59 8.19 6.83
CA SER A 25 -0.14 7.99 6.70
C SER A 25 0.26 7.64 5.26
N ILE A 26 1.50 7.96 4.88
CA ILE A 26 2.12 7.54 3.62
C ILE A 26 1.98 6.02 3.40
N GLU A 27 2.04 5.24 4.48
CA GLU A 27 1.91 3.78 4.42
C GLU A 27 0.48 3.33 4.04
N SER A 28 -0.54 3.97 4.61
CA SER A 28 -1.94 3.68 4.27
C SER A 28 -2.23 4.00 2.80
N ASP A 29 -1.69 5.11 2.32
CA ASP A 29 -1.78 5.52 0.93
C ASP A 29 -1.07 4.51 0.02
N ALA A 30 0.19 4.18 0.33
CA ALA A 30 0.96 3.16 -0.39
C ALA A 30 0.22 1.82 -0.47
N LYS A 31 -0.40 1.39 0.64
CA LYS A 31 -1.21 0.17 0.70
C LYS A 31 -2.41 0.24 -0.23
N LYS A 32 -3.18 1.34 -0.21
CA LYS A 32 -4.33 1.52 -1.10
C LYS A 32 -3.92 1.45 -2.57
N TYR A 33 -2.82 2.09 -2.93
CA TYR A 33 -2.29 2.05 -4.29
C TYR A 33 -1.79 0.65 -4.68
N ALA A 34 -1.07 -0.03 -3.77
CA ALA A 34 -0.63 -1.41 -3.98
C ALA A 34 -1.80 -2.38 -4.16
N GLU A 35 -2.88 -2.24 -3.38
CA GLU A 35 -4.09 -3.09 -3.52
C GLU A 35 -4.76 -2.93 -4.89
N LEU A 36 -4.84 -1.69 -5.41
CA LEU A 36 -5.38 -1.44 -6.76
C LEU A 36 -4.51 -2.08 -7.83
N MET A 37 -3.20 -1.86 -7.77
CA MET A 37 -2.24 -2.41 -8.73
C MET A 37 -2.17 -3.94 -8.68
N CYS A 38 -2.23 -4.52 -7.48
CA CYS A 38 -2.26 -5.96 -7.27
C CYS A 38 -3.52 -6.59 -7.91
N LYS A 39 -4.71 -6.03 -7.64
CA LYS A 39 -5.96 -6.51 -8.23
C LYS A 39 -5.96 -6.37 -9.75
N ALA A 40 -5.45 -5.25 -10.27
CA ALA A 40 -5.31 -5.03 -11.70
C ALA A 40 -4.41 -6.09 -12.33
N GLN A 41 -3.22 -6.34 -11.77
CA GLN A 41 -2.28 -7.35 -12.25
C GLN A 41 -2.92 -8.74 -12.28
N LYS A 42 -3.60 -9.14 -11.20
CA LYS A 42 -4.27 -10.44 -11.12
C LYS A 42 -5.35 -10.58 -12.19
N LEU A 43 -6.21 -9.58 -12.36
CA LEU A 43 -7.24 -9.57 -13.39
C LEU A 43 -6.66 -9.57 -14.80
N ALA A 44 -5.54 -8.90 -15.03
CA ALA A 44 -4.84 -8.95 -16.31
C ALA A 44 -4.33 -10.38 -16.60
N THR A 45 -3.71 -11.02 -15.61
CA THR A 45 -3.20 -12.41 -15.74
C THR A 45 -4.34 -13.40 -15.95
N GLU A 46 -5.41 -13.33 -15.15
CA GLU A 46 -6.58 -14.21 -15.28
C GLU A 46 -7.37 -13.93 -16.58
N GLY A 47 -7.46 -12.66 -16.97
CA GLY A 47 -8.18 -12.20 -18.15
C GLY A 47 -7.51 -12.59 -19.45
N ALA A 48 -6.18 -12.69 -19.50
CA ALA A 48 -5.46 -13.09 -20.72
C ALA A 48 -5.89 -14.46 -21.24
N ALA A 49 -6.13 -15.43 -20.36
CA ALA A 49 -6.62 -16.76 -20.75
C ALA A 49 -8.08 -16.72 -21.24
N LYS A 50 -8.91 -15.88 -20.62
CA LYS A 50 -10.34 -15.74 -20.94
C LYS A 50 -10.59 -14.95 -22.23
N ALA A 51 -9.70 -14.01 -22.55
CA ALA A 51 -9.77 -13.20 -23.76
C ALA A 51 -9.74 -14.04 -25.04
N ALA A 52 -9.04 -15.19 -25.03
CA ALA A 52 -9.04 -16.14 -26.15
C ALA A 52 -10.43 -16.72 -26.46
N THR A 53 -11.34 -16.71 -25.48
CA THR A 53 -12.74 -17.14 -25.61
C THR A 53 -13.72 -15.96 -25.80
N GLY A 54 -13.20 -14.74 -25.97
CA GLY A 54 -13.99 -13.52 -26.17
C GLY A 54 -14.46 -12.83 -24.88
N ASP A 55 -14.15 -13.37 -23.70
CA ASP A 55 -14.44 -12.72 -22.43
C ASP A 55 -13.36 -11.70 -22.07
N MET A 56 -13.71 -10.42 -22.20
CA MET A 56 -12.84 -9.27 -21.94
C MET A 56 -13.13 -8.59 -20.58
N SER A 57 -14.04 -9.16 -19.77
CA SER A 57 -14.51 -8.52 -18.53
C SER A 57 -13.37 -8.26 -17.54
N ALA A 58 -12.50 -9.26 -17.30
CA ALA A 58 -11.36 -9.13 -16.41
C ALA A 58 -10.33 -8.10 -16.90
N LEU A 59 -10.08 -8.03 -18.21
CA LEU A 59 -9.18 -7.01 -18.80
C LEU A 59 -9.75 -5.60 -18.68
N THR A 60 -11.07 -5.47 -18.82
CA THR A 60 -11.77 -4.19 -18.67
C THR A 60 -11.67 -3.71 -17.22
N GLU A 61 -11.95 -4.59 -16.25
CA GLU A 61 -11.84 -4.25 -14.82
C GLU A 61 -10.40 -3.96 -14.42
N SER A 62 -9.41 -4.71 -14.95
CA SER A 62 -7.99 -4.40 -14.76
C SER A 62 -7.65 -2.97 -15.22
N THR A 63 -8.15 -2.56 -16.38
CA THR A 63 -7.89 -1.23 -16.95
C THR A 63 -8.54 -0.13 -16.11
N LYS A 64 -9.74 -0.38 -15.60
CA LYS A 64 -10.44 0.52 -14.69
C LYS A 64 -9.66 0.70 -13.38
N LEU A 65 -9.22 -0.38 -12.75
CA LEU A 65 -8.41 -0.30 -11.52
C LEU A 65 -7.08 0.43 -11.72
N ALA A 66 -6.42 0.23 -12.86
CA ALA A 66 -5.23 1.00 -13.22
C ALA A 66 -5.53 2.50 -13.38
N SER A 67 -6.71 2.85 -13.90
CA SER A 67 -7.17 4.24 -14.04
C SER A 67 -7.50 4.86 -12.68
N GLU A 68 -8.11 4.10 -11.77
CA GLU A 68 -8.32 4.52 -10.37
C GLU A 68 -6.99 4.77 -9.66
N ALA A 69 -6.01 3.88 -9.86
CA ALA A 69 -4.66 4.04 -9.32
C ALA A 69 -3.97 5.31 -9.87
N ALA A 70 -4.09 5.58 -11.18
CA ALA A 70 -3.57 6.80 -11.78
C ALA A 70 -4.27 8.06 -11.26
N THR A 71 -5.57 7.98 -10.97
CA THR A 71 -6.33 9.09 -10.37
C THR A 71 -5.85 9.35 -8.95
N LEU A 72 -5.63 8.30 -8.16
CA LEU A 72 -5.07 8.40 -6.81
C LEU A 72 -3.69 9.08 -6.80
N MET A 73 -2.83 8.74 -7.77
CA MET A 73 -1.52 9.39 -7.93
C MET A 73 -1.64 10.89 -8.24
N LYS A 74 -2.65 11.28 -9.03
CA LYS A 74 -2.94 12.70 -9.28
C LYS A 74 -3.45 13.42 -8.04
N GLU A 75 -4.29 12.77 -7.22
CA GLU A 75 -4.73 13.32 -5.94
C GLU A 75 -3.56 13.53 -4.96
N TRP A 76 -2.46 12.80 -5.15
CA TRP A 76 -1.24 12.96 -4.38
C TRP A 76 -0.24 13.96 -4.99
N GLU A 77 -0.54 14.54 -6.16
CA GLU A 77 0.27 15.63 -6.69
C GLU A 77 0.31 16.77 -5.67
N GLY A 78 1.51 17.13 -5.23
CA GLY A 78 1.71 18.13 -4.18
C GLY A 78 1.53 17.63 -2.74
N LYS A 79 1.08 16.39 -2.52
CA LYS A 79 1.02 15.78 -1.16
C LYS A 79 2.40 15.29 -0.69
N TYR A 80 3.17 14.68 -1.60
CA TYR A 80 4.50 14.09 -1.31
C TYR A 80 5.59 14.78 -2.12
N THR A 81 5.93 16.01 -1.74
CA THR A 81 6.84 16.86 -2.53
C THR A 81 8.31 16.64 -2.21
N SER A 82 8.63 16.27 -0.96
CA SER A 82 10.00 16.01 -0.54
C SER A 82 10.50 14.67 -1.07
N ASP A 83 11.81 14.58 -1.34
CA ASP A 83 12.42 13.32 -1.78
C ASP A 83 12.34 12.22 -0.71
N SER A 84 12.31 12.62 0.56
CA SER A 84 12.09 11.72 1.70
C SER A 84 10.69 11.09 1.66
N ASP A 85 9.65 11.89 1.40
CA ASP A 85 8.27 11.37 1.35
C ASP A 85 8.05 10.51 0.12
N LYS A 86 8.59 10.90 -1.05
CA LYS A 86 8.57 10.06 -2.25
C LYS A 86 9.25 8.73 -2.00
N LYS A 87 10.41 8.72 -1.34
CA LYS A 87 11.12 7.49 -0.98
C LYS A 87 10.30 6.62 -0.02
N LYS A 88 9.71 7.21 1.03
CA LYS A 88 8.86 6.46 1.97
C LYS A 88 7.63 5.85 1.28
N LEU A 89 6.98 6.60 0.39
CA LEU A 89 5.84 6.11 -0.38
C LEU A 89 6.26 4.94 -1.28
N ALA A 90 7.37 5.07 -1.99
CA ALA A 90 7.90 4.02 -2.86
C ALA A 90 8.30 2.76 -2.06
N ASP A 91 9.03 2.92 -0.95
CA ASP A 91 9.46 1.82 -0.10
C ASP A 91 8.23 1.08 0.50
N ALA A 92 7.24 1.82 1.00
CA ALA A 92 6.00 1.24 1.51
C ALA A 92 5.20 0.53 0.41
N TYR A 93 5.11 1.13 -0.78
CA TYR A 93 4.45 0.51 -1.94
C TYR A 93 5.12 -0.81 -2.32
N LEU A 94 6.45 -0.86 -2.37
CA LEU A 94 7.20 -2.07 -2.70
C LEU A 94 6.98 -3.19 -1.67
N ILE A 95 6.92 -2.84 -0.39
CA ILE A 95 6.60 -3.79 0.69
C ILE A 95 5.21 -4.39 0.48
N GLU A 96 4.21 -3.55 0.23
CA GLU A 96 2.82 -3.99 0.06
C GLU A 96 2.63 -4.80 -1.24
N MET A 97 3.30 -4.42 -2.33
CA MET A 97 3.32 -5.20 -3.57
C MET A 97 4.00 -6.55 -3.39
N GLY A 98 5.01 -6.66 -2.53
CA GLY A 98 5.62 -7.95 -2.16
C GLY A 98 4.64 -8.92 -1.49
N ASN A 99 3.54 -8.40 -0.92
CA ASN A 99 2.46 -9.19 -0.34
C ASN A 99 1.36 -9.55 -1.35
N CYS A 100 1.42 -9.04 -2.59
CA CYS A 100 0.50 -9.42 -3.66
C CYS A 100 0.78 -10.87 -4.09
N LYS A 101 -0.24 -11.74 -3.98
CA LYS A 101 -0.18 -13.17 -4.32
C LYS A 101 -1.29 -13.56 -5.29
#